data_AF-A0A2A4GAG3-F1
#
_entry.id   AF-A0A2A4GAG3-F1
#
_cell.length_a   1.000
_cell.length_b   1.000
_cell.length_c   1.000
_cell.angle_alpha   90.00
_cell.angle_beta   90.00
_cell.angle_gamma   90.00
#
_symmetry.space_group_name_H-M   'P 1'
#
loop_
_entity.id
_entity.type
_entity.pdbx_description
1 polymer ?
#
loop_
_entity_poly.entity_id
_entity_poly.type
_entity_poly.pdbx_seq_one_letter_code
_entity_poly.pdbx_strand_id
1 'polypeptide(L)'
;MGKKINVSSLLNAAMNDDMSPAETVKNLKAQRNEGTSPDINPGSSRSNSNFDEISNASISTHRNITATKEHPKIIGLEHLLAEENFSDRKEQFIFRLSQQCFDDYEELTRTVNYKLHKKLSRNDIMRKVLEHYHTNELEDLLRLLHNI
;
A
#
# COMPACT_ATOMS: atom_id res chain seq x y z
N MET A 1 22.59 26.02 -29.92
CA MET A 1 21.36 26.79 -29.62
C MET A 1 20.30 25.83 -29.11
N GLY A 2 19.79 26.01 -27.89
CA GLY A 2 18.69 25.18 -27.37
C GLY A 2 17.36 25.64 -27.95
N LYS A 3 16.60 24.74 -28.60
CA LYS A 3 15.24 25.05 -29.07
C LYS A 3 14.31 25.17 -27.86
N LYS A 4 13.63 26.32 -27.70
CA LYS A 4 12.57 26.47 -26.69
C LYS A 4 11.38 25.58 -27.09
N ILE A 5 11.11 24.55 -26.29
CA ILE A 5 10.00 23.63 -26.50
C ILE A 5 8.72 24.32 -26.02
N ASN A 6 7.70 24.39 -26.88
CA ASN A 6 6.41 25.01 -26.54
C ASN A 6 5.45 23.92 -26.02
N VAL A 7 4.59 24.25 -25.05
CA VAL A 7 3.57 23.32 -24.52
C VAL A 7 2.66 22.80 -25.64
N SER A 8 2.31 23.65 -26.62
CA SER A 8 1.55 23.21 -27.80
C SER A 8 2.31 22.20 -28.68
N SER A 9 3.64 22.29 -28.77
CA SER A 9 4.45 21.30 -29.50
C SER A 9 4.57 19.96 -28.76
N LEU A 10 4.52 19.97 -27.42
CA LEU A 10 4.47 18.75 -26.61
C LEU A 10 3.12 18.04 -26.73
N LEU A 11 2.01 18.80 -26.67
CA LEU A 11 0.67 18.23 -26.85
C LEU A 11 0.49 17.66 -28.27
N ASN A 12 0.93 18.38 -29.30
CA ASN A 12 0.88 17.88 -30.68
C ASN A 12 1.80 16.66 -30.91
N ALA A 13 2.93 16.54 -30.20
CA ALA A 13 3.75 15.33 -30.27
C ALA A 13 3.01 14.14 -29.62
N ALA A 14 2.48 14.31 -28.41
CA ALA A 14 1.75 13.28 -27.69
C ALA A 14 0.43 12.84 -28.37
N MET A 15 -0.18 13.71 -29.19
CA MET A 15 -1.36 13.40 -29.99
C MET A 15 -1.05 12.78 -31.36
N ASN A 16 0.19 12.91 -31.86
CA ASN A 16 0.62 12.34 -33.15
C ASN A 16 1.47 11.06 -32.99
N ASP A 17 1.89 10.71 -31.77
CA ASP A 17 2.42 9.38 -31.44
C ASP A 17 1.27 8.35 -31.44
N ASP A 18 0.73 8.06 -32.63
CA ASP A 18 -0.22 6.99 -32.94
C ASP A 18 0.43 5.59 -32.83
N MET A 19 1.24 5.38 -31.78
CA MET A 19 1.69 4.07 -31.36
C MET A 19 0.51 3.30 -30.78
N SER A 20 -0.15 2.55 -31.67
CA SER A 20 -1.14 1.52 -31.33
C SER A 20 -0.68 0.76 -30.08
N PRO A 21 -1.46 0.76 -28.97
CA PRO A 21 -1.03 0.10 -27.72
C PRO A 21 -0.81 -1.41 -27.91
N ALA A 22 -1.42 -2.01 -28.93
CA ALA A 22 -1.16 -3.39 -29.33
C ALA A 22 0.25 -3.60 -29.94
N GLU A 23 0.79 -2.62 -30.65
CA GLU A 23 2.17 -2.67 -31.18
C GLU A 23 3.20 -2.42 -30.08
N THR A 24 2.93 -1.50 -29.14
CA THR A 24 3.79 -1.31 -27.96
C THR A 24 3.92 -2.61 -27.15
N VAL A 25 2.80 -3.32 -26.92
CA VAL A 25 2.80 -4.62 -26.23
C VAL A 25 3.51 -5.70 -27.05
N LYS A 26 3.38 -5.74 -28.38
CA LYS A 26 4.14 -6.66 -29.24
C LYS A 26 5.65 -6.42 -29.15
N ASN A 27 6.09 -5.16 -29.24
CA ASN A 27 7.51 -4.80 -29.19
C ASN A 27 8.13 -5.12 -27.81
N LEU A 28 7.41 -4.85 -26.71
CA LEU A 28 7.83 -5.25 -25.37
C LEU A 28 7.88 -6.78 -25.19
N LYS A 29 7.02 -7.53 -25.88
CA LYS A 29 7.04 -9.00 -25.87
C LYS A 29 8.17 -9.57 -26.74
N ALA A 30 8.51 -8.93 -27.85
CA ALA A 30 9.65 -9.30 -28.70
C ALA A 30 10.99 -9.09 -27.97
N GLN A 31 11.19 -7.92 -27.34
CA GLN A 31 12.38 -7.63 -26.52
C GLN A 31 12.60 -8.65 -25.38
N ARG A 32 11.52 -9.23 -24.83
CA ARG A 32 11.61 -10.26 -23.79
C ARG A 32 12.06 -11.63 -24.32
N ASN A 33 11.96 -11.88 -25.63
CA ASN A 33 12.25 -13.17 -26.26
C ASN A 33 13.62 -13.24 -26.94
N GLU A 34 14.23 -12.11 -27.32
CA GLU A 34 15.57 -12.09 -27.95
C GLU A 34 16.73 -12.24 -26.94
N GLY A 35 16.43 -12.18 -25.63
CA GLY A 35 17.42 -12.07 -24.55
C GLY A 35 17.80 -13.36 -23.81
N THR A 36 17.34 -14.55 -24.22
CA THR A 36 17.73 -15.81 -23.54
C THR A 36 17.78 -16.99 -24.51
N SER A 37 18.99 -17.36 -24.93
CA SER A 37 19.30 -18.68 -25.49
C SER A 37 19.99 -19.55 -24.43
N PRO A 38 19.30 -20.56 -23.85
CA PRO A 38 19.93 -21.68 -23.17
C PRO A 38 20.08 -22.84 -24.16
N ASP A 39 21.31 -23.12 -24.53
CA ASP A 39 21.70 -24.29 -25.33
C ASP A 39 21.47 -25.58 -24.51
N ILE A 40 20.54 -26.45 -24.94
CA ILE A 40 20.28 -27.77 -24.33
C ILE A 40 20.01 -28.79 -25.43
N ASN A 41 20.87 -29.81 -25.51
CA ASN A 41 20.79 -30.91 -26.47
C ASN A 41 19.55 -31.82 -26.27
N PRO A 42 19.08 -32.53 -27.33
CA PRO A 42 17.80 -33.25 -27.33
C PRO A 42 17.89 -34.67 -26.75
N GLY A 43 16.82 -35.11 -26.07
CA GLY A 43 16.72 -36.44 -25.44
C GLY A 43 15.33 -37.08 -25.53
N SER A 44 15.06 -37.76 -26.65
CA SER A 44 14.09 -38.86 -26.85
C SER A 44 12.75 -38.91 -26.06
N SER A 45 11.67 -38.53 -26.75
CA SER A 45 10.44 -39.32 -26.94
C SER A 45 10.00 -40.40 -25.92
N ARG A 46 8.80 -40.23 -25.32
CA ARG A 46 7.60 -41.04 -25.64
C ARG A 46 6.32 -40.56 -24.95
N SER A 47 5.17 -41.02 -25.46
CA SER A 47 3.81 -40.57 -25.13
C SER A 47 3.17 -41.31 -23.95
N ASN A 48 2.22 -40.66 -23.26
CA ASN A 48 0.79 -41.00 -23.37
C ASN A 48 -0.11 -39.99 -22.63
N SER A 49 -1.40 -40.01 -22.99
CA SER A 49 -2.45 -39.12 -22.51
C SER A 49 -2.99 -39.50 -21.13
N ASN A 50 -3.37 -38.51 -20.32
CA ASN A 50 -4.78 -38.22 -19.95
C ASN A 50 -4.88 -37.00 -19.00
N PHE A 51 -5.96 -36.22 -19.15
CA PHE A 51 -6.53 -35.31 -18.14
C PHE A 51 -6.95 -36.13 -16.90
N ASP A 52 -7.02 -35.69 -15.65
CA ASP A 52 -6.73 -34.41 -14.94
C ASP A 52 -6.26 -34.79 -13.50
N GLU A 53 -5.83 -33.90 -12.60
CA GLU A 53 -5.80 -32.43 -12.56
C GLU A 53 -4.42 -31.96 -12.05
N ILE A 54 -4.01 -30.70 -12.26
CA ILE A 54 -2.79 -30.14 -11.67
C ILE A 54 -3.12 -28.97 -10.74
N SER A 55 -3.12 -29.29 -9.44
CA SER A 55 -2.74 -28.35 -8.40
C SER A 55 -1.36 -27.77 -8.72
N ASN A 56 -1.24 -26.43 -8.78
CA ASN A 56 0.00 -25.79 -8.35
C ASN A 56 -0.15 -24.29 -8.09
N ALA A 57 0.17 -23.93 -6.86
CA ALA A 57 0.95 -22.76 -6.48
C ALA A 57 0.93 -21.57 -7.47
N SER A 58 -0.01 -20.66 -7.25
CA SER A 58 0.20 -19.24 -7.56
C SER A 58 1.41 -18.77 -6.76
N ILE A 59 2.62 -18.87 -7.32
CA ILE A 59 3.84 -18.31 -6.74
C ILE A 59 3.71 -16.80 -6.78
N SER A 60 3.06 -16.25 -5.76
CA SER A 60 3.00 -14.81 -5.55
C SER A 60 4.40 -14.33 -5.21
N THR A 61 4.98 -13.53 -6.10
CA THR A 61 6.29 -12.91 -5.89
C THR A 61 6.17 -11.74 -4.91
N HIS A 62 5.79 -12.04 -3.66
CA HIS A 62 5.88 -11.15 -2.51
C HIS A 62 7.21 -11.35 -1.77
N ARG A 63 8.32 -11.31 -2.52
CA ARG A 63 9.63 -11.11 -1.88
C ARG A 63 9.69 -9.66 -1.40
N ASN A 64 9.90 -9.48 -0.09
CA ASN A 64 10.11 -8.23 0.68
C ASN A 64 8.96 -7.74 1.61
N ILE A 65 8.09 -8.62 2.13
CA ILE A 65 7.05 -8.25 3.15
C ILE A 65 7.46 -8.61 4.59
N THR A 66 8.48 -9.45 4.81
CA THR A 66 8.81 -9.99 6.14
C THR A 66 9.36 -8.96 7.13
N ALA A 67 10.25 -8.06 6.70
CA ALA A 67 11.01 -7.17 7.59
C ALA A 67 10.15 -6.11 8.34
N THR A 68 8.95 -5.79 7.87
CA THR A 68 8.10 -4.75 8.50
C THR A 68 7.25 -5.24 9.67
N LYS A 69 7.08 -6.56 9.86
CA LYS A 69 6.26 -7.11 10.95
C LYS A 69 6.99 -7.30 12.28
N GLU A 70 8.31 -7.13 12.30
CA GLU A 70 9.15 -7.51 13.45
C GLU A 70 9.45 -6.36 14.41
N HIS A 71 9.25 -5.10 14.00
CA HIS A 71 9.56 -3.96 14.86
C HIS A 71 8.49 -3.79 15.96
N PRO A 72 8.86 -3.75 17.26
CA PRO A 72 7.88 -3.79 18.37
C PRO A 72 6.87 -2.64 18.36
N LYS A 73 7.27 -1.43 17.90
CA LYS A 73 6.33 -0.31 17.75
C LYS A 73 5.30 -0.52 16.64
N ILE A 74 5.63 -1.28 15.59
CA ILE A 74 4.68 -1.60 14.51
C ILE A 74 3.68 -2.64 15.03
N ILE A 75 4.16 -3.67 15.74
CA ILE A 75 3.29 -4.66 16.40
C ILE A 75 2.33 -3.97 17.40
N GLY A 76 2.84 -3.07 18.24
CA GLY A 76 2.02 -2.29 19.18
C GLY A 76 0.97 -1.41 18.48
N LEU A 77 1.35 -0.76 17.36
CA LEU A 77 0.40 -0.02 16.52
C LEU A 77 -0.65 -0.95 15.90
N GLU A 78 -0.28 -2.14 15.44
CA GLU A 78 -1.23 -3.12 14.91
C GLU A 78 -2.23 -3.62 15.95
N HIS A 79 -1.79 -3.80 17.20
CA HIS A 79 -2.64 -4.16 18.33
C HIS A 79 -3.63 -3.03 18.67
N LEU A 80 -3.12 -1.81 18.87
CA LEU A 80 -3.94 -0.62 19.16
C LEU A 80 -5.01 -0.37 18.09
N LEU A 81 -4.69 -0.61 16.82
CA LEU A 81 -5.62 -0.49 15.68
C LEU A 81 -6.66 -1.63 15.60
N ALA A 82 -6.46 -2.74 16.31
CA ALA A 82 -7.35 -3.91 16.31
C ALA A 82 -8.24 -4.01 17.56
N GLU A 83 -7.87 -3.34 18.66
CA GLU A 83 -8.73 -3.18 19.84
C GLU A 83 -10.06 -2.49 19.48
N GLU A 84 -11.13 -2.77 20.23
CA GLU A 84 -12.35 -1.95 20.26
C GLU A 84 -12.73 -1.71 21.73
N ASN A 85 -12.25 -0.61 22.30
CA ASN A 85 -12.35 -0.32 23.73
C ASN A 85 -13.71 0.30 24.12
N PHE A 86 -14.46 0.80 23.13
CA PHE A 86 -15.74 1.49 23.31
C PHE A 86 -16.77 0.97 22.29
N SER A 87 -17.91 0.47 22.79
CA SER A 87 -18.98 -0.15 22.01
C SER A 87 -20.25 0.71 21.93
N ASP A 88 -20.17 1.96 22.40
CA ASP A 88 -21.26 2.91 22.47
C ASP A 88 -21.48 3.67 21.15
N ARG A 89 -22.35 4.69 21.19
CA ARG A 89 -22.72 5.47 20.01
C ARG A 89 -21.58 6.41 19.61
N LYS A 90 -21.14 6.29 18.35
CA LYS A 90 -20.14 7.19 17.76
C LYS A 90 -20.73 8.60 17.57
N GLU A 91 -20.31 9.53 18.40
CA GLU A 91 -20.64 10.96 18.24
C GLU A 91 -19.70 11.66 17.24
N GLN A 92 -20.21 12.72 16.60
CA GLN A 92 -19.46 13.53 15.64
C GLN A 92 -19.11 14.89 16.24
N PHE A 93 -17.84 15.29 16.13
CA PHE A 93 -17.35 16.61 16.52
C PHE A 93 -16.34 17.13 15.49
N ILE A 94 -16.16 18.45 15.47
CA ILE A 94 -15.19 19.13 14.61
C ILE A 94 -14.19 19.83 15.52
N PHE A 95 -12.90 19.61 15.26
CA PHE A 95 -11.79 20.26 15.96
C PHE A 95 -10.80 20.84 14.95
N ARG A 96 -9.87 21.67 15.45
CA ARG A 96 -8.78 22.24 14.66
C ARG A 96 -7.45 21.72 15.17
N LEU A 97 -6.53 21.47 14.24
CA LEU A 97 -5.14 21.13 14.52
C LEU A 97 -4.22 22.20 13.93
N SER A 98 -2.96 22.22 14.37
CA SER A 98 -1.90 22.88 13.61
C SER A 98 -1.69 22.14 12.29
N GLN A 99 -1.22 22.87 11.26
CA GLN A 99 -0.97 22.29 9.94
C GLN A 99 -0.02 21.09 10.01
N GLN A 100 1.11 21.23 10.72
CA GLN A 100 2.09 20.14 10.92
C GLN A 100 1.44 18.88 11.50
N CYS A 101 0.66 19.02 12.58
CA CYS A 101 0.00 17.89 13.22
C CYS A 101 -0.98 17.20 12.27
N PHE A 102 -1.76 17.97 11.50
CA PHE A 102 -2.64 17.40 10.48
C PHE A 102 -1.87 16.62 9.40
N ASP A 103 -0.76 17.17 8.91
CA ASP A 103 0.07 16.55 7.86
C ASP A 103 0.77 15.27 8.38
N ASP A 104 1.29 15.27 9.61
CA ASP A 104 1.91 14.10 10.25
C ASP A 104 0.92 12.92 10.34
N TYR A 105 -0.34 13.18 10.74
CA TYR A 105 -1.39 12.16 10.81
C TYR A 105 -1.88 11.70 9.43
N GLU A 106 -1.89 12.59 8.43
CA GLU A 106 -2.19 12.24 7.04
C GLU A 106 -1.10 11.33 6.46
N GLU A 107 0.19 11.63 6.69
CA GLU A 107 1.32 10.79 6.29
C GLU A 107 1.30 9.42 7.00
N LEU A 108 1.04 9.40 8.31
CA LEU A 108 0.88 8.16 9.08
C LEU A 108 -0.26 7.30 8.51
N THR A 109 -1.41 7.90 8.22
CA THR A 109 -2.57 7.18 7.63
C THR A 109 -2.21 6.54 6.29
N ARG A 110 -1.57 7.30 5.39
CA ARG A 110 -1.12 6.80 4.08
C ARG A 110 -0.09 5.68 4.22
N THR A 111 0.88 5.86 5.09
CA THR A 111 1.98 4.90 5.31
C THR A 111 1.47 3.60 5.91
N VAL A 112 0.58 3.65 6.91
CA VAL A 112 -0.06 2.48 7.51
C VAL A 112 -0.86 1.70 6.47
N ASN A 113 -1.71 2.38 5.69
CA ASN A 113 -2.51 1.73 4.65
C ASN A 113 -1.63 1.05 3.58
N TYR A 114 -0.55 1.70 3.16
CA TYR A 114 0.38 1.14 2.17
C TYR A 114 1.22 -0.02 2.71
N LYS A 115 1.81 0.11 3.91
CA LYS A 115 2.77 -0.85 4.47
C LYS A 115 2.12 -2.04 5.18
N LEU A 116 0.96 -1.84 5.80
CA LEU A 116 0.24 -2.87 6.57
C LEU A 116 -1.00 -3.39 5.81
N HIS A 117 -1.23 -2.91 4.59
CA HIS A 117 -2.36 -3.27 3.73
C HIS A 117 -3.75 -3.09 4.37
N LYS A 118 -3.86 -2.15 5.31
CA LYS A 118 -5.11 -1.79 5.99
C LYS A 118 -5.89 -0.74 5.19
N LYS A 119 -7.18 -0.57 5.51
CA LYS A 119 -8.08 0.45 4.94
C LYS A 119 -8.61 1.37 6.04
N LEU A 120 -7.71 2.18 6.61
CA LEU A 120 -8.01 3.09 7.70
C LEU A 120 -8.19 4.53 7.19
N SER A 121 -9.09 5.27 7.82
CA SER A 121 -9.20 6.72 7.66
C SER A 121 -8.37 7.45 8.72
N ARG A 122 -8.10 8.74 8.50
CA ARG A 122 -7.56 9.64 9.55
C ARG A 122 -8.35 9.54 10.84
N ASN A 123 -9.67 9.45 10.75
CA ASN A 123 -10.57 9.42 11.90
C ASN A 123 -10.42 8.15 12.72
N ASP A 124 -9.97 7.04 12.13
CA ASP A 124 -9.71 5.80 12.88
C ASP A 124 -8.41 5.92 13.68
N ILE A 125 -7.36 6.50 13.09
CA ILE A 125 -6.09 6.78 13.80
C ILE A 125 -6.31 7.81 14.92
N MET A 126 -6.95 8.94 14.62
CA MET A 126 -7.26 9.98 15.62
C MET A 126 -8.08 9.44 16.79
N ARG A 127 -9.09 8.60 16.50
CA ARG A 127 -9.90 7.96 17.55
C ARG A 127 -9.03 7.08 18.44
N LYS A 128 -8.14 6.26 17.87
CA LYS A 128 -7.21 5.43 18.66
C LYS A 128 -6.26 6.22 19.55
N VAL A 129 -5.80 7.39 19.13
CA VAL A 129 -5.01 8.29 19.99
C VAL A 129 -5.86 8.82 21.16
N LEU A 130 -7.09 9.24 20.91
CA LEU A 130 -8.01 9.74 21.94
C LEU A 130 -8.47 8.64 22.91
N GLU A 131 -8.77 7.44 22.40
CA GLU A 131 -9.08 6.25 23.21
C GLU A 131 -7.89 5.87 24.10
N HIS A 132 -6.66 5.88 23.56
CA HIS A 132 -5.45 5.61 24.34
C HIS A 132 -5.26 6.64 25.46
N TYR A 133 -5.44 7.94 25.18
CA TYR A 133 -5.35 8.99 26.21
C TYR A 133 -6.46 8.85 27.26
N HIS A 134 -7.69 8.51 26.84
CA HIS A 134 -8.81 8.27 27.75
C HIS A 134 -8.50 7.17 28.77
N THR A 135 -8.04 6.01 28.29
CA THR A 135 -7.79 4.83 29.12
C THR A 135 -6.59 4.98 30.06
N ASN A 136 -5.56 5.75 29.67
CA ASN A 136 -4.30 5.81 30.41
C ASN A 136 -4.09 7.07 31.27
N GLU A 137 -4.75 8.19 30.95
CA GLU A 137 -4.43 9.50 31.55
C GLU A 137 -5.66 10.32 31.97
N LEU A 138 -6.75 10.28 31.18
CA LEU A 138 -7.88 11.19 31.39
C LEU A 138 -8.60 10.96 32.72
N GLU A 139 -8.87 9.71 33.10
CA GLU A 139 -9.65 9.42 34.31
C GLU A 139 -8.91 9.88 35.58
N ASP A 140 -7.61 9.61 35.68
CA ASP A 140 -6.79 10.04 36.81
C ASP A 140 -6.62 11.57 36.87
N LEU A 141 -6.50 12.24 35.71
CA LEU A 141 -6.47 13.71 35.66
C LEU A 141 -7.81 14.32 36.10
N LEU A 142 -8.94 13.76 35.68
CA LEU A 142 -10.27 14.19 36.13
C LEU A 142 -10.45 13.97 37.64
N ARG A 143 -10.01 12.83 38.17
CA ARG A 143 -10.02 12.57 39.62
C ARG A 143 -9.15 13.57 40.39
N LEU A 144 -7.96 13.90 39.89
CA LEU A 144 -7.10 14.92 40.49
C LEU A 144 -7.81 16.28 40.54
N LEU A 145 -8.38 16.72 39.41
CA LEU A 145 -9.05 18.02 39.28
C LEU A 145 -10.31 18.14 40.13
N HIS A 146 -11.06 17.05 40.36
CA HIS A 146 -12.22 17.05 41.25
C HIS A 146 -11.87 17.14 42.75
N ASN A 147 -10.60 16.91 43.12
CA ASN A 147 -10.11 16.96 44.51
C ASN A 147 -9.40 18.28 44.86
N ILE A 148 -9.48 19.29 43.98
CA ILE A 148 -8.91 20.65 44.14
C ILE A 148 -10.06 21.65 44.34
#